data_AF-A0A517M9G5-F1
#
_entry.id   AF-A0A517M9G5-F1
#
_cell.length_a   1.000
_cell.length_b   1.000
_cell.length_c   1.000
_cell.angle_alpha   90.00
_cell.angle_beta   90.00
_cell.angle_gamma   90.00
#
_symmetry.space_group_name_H-M   'P 1'
#
loop_
_entity.id
_entity.type
_entity.pdbx_description
1 polymer ?
#
loop_
_entity_poly.entity_id
_entity_poly.type
_entity_poly.pdbx_seq_one_letter_code
_entity_poly.pdbx_strand_id
1 'polypeptide(L)'
;MSSDVLREKDLEKPEIKALIQDAEKMWFDLCEAFDALSPSGCAVKGAGISVHYRGYRCRKTNTKILISTHRMPLQGDLHLSATAGPVVDYLKGKGLYCFYDAGDMD
;
A
#
# COMPACT_ATOMS: atom_id res chain seq x y z
N MET A 1 -0.67 -15.39 -18.41
CA MET A 1 -1.32 -15.77 -17.14
C MET A 1 -2.60 -14.98 -17.03
N SER A 2 -3.75 -15.65 -16.86
CA SER A 2 -5.05 -14.99 -16.80
C SER A 2 -5.03 -13.97 -15.66
N SER A 3 -5.25 -12.70 -15.98
CA SER A 3 -5.36 -11.60 -15.03
C SER A 3 -6.67 -11.78 -14.26
N ASP A 4 -6.71 -12.75 -13.36
CA ASP A 4 -7.86 -12.95 -12.48
C ASP A 4 -7.95 -11.71 -11.59
N VAL A 5 -8.93 -10.88 -11.92
CA VAL A 5 -9.23 -9.65 -11.19
C VAL A 5 -9.47 -10.05 -9.74
N LEU A 6 -8.60 -9.56 -8.85
CA LEU A 6 -8.68 -9.77 -7.41
C LEU A 6 -10.10 -9.47 -6.93
N ARG A 7 -10.74 -10.40 -6.22
CA ARG A 7 -12.10 -10.19 -5.71
C ARG A 7 -12.05 -9.73 -4.27
N GLU A 8 -13.12 -9.10 -3.83
CA GLU A 8 -13.27 -8.67 -2.43
C GLU A 8 -12.99 -9.79 -1.42
N LYS A 9 -13.53 -10.98 -1.66
CA LYS A 9 -13.29 -12.17 -0.82
C LYS A 9 -11.82 -12.61 -0.77
N ASP A 10 -11.02 -12.29 -1.80
CA ASP A 10 -9.60 -12.65 -1.83
C ASP A 10 -8.82 -11.78 -0.84
N LEU A 11 -9.24 -10.54 -0.61
CA LEU A 11 -8.67 -9.65 0.42
C LEU A 11 -8.92 -10.14 1.85
N GLU A 12 -9.95 -10.97 2.04
CA GLU A 12 -10.29 -11.51 3.36
C GLU A 12 -9.50 -12.78 3.70
N LYS A 13 -8.82 -13.38 2.72
CA LYS A 13 -8.04 -14.61 2.89
C LYS A 13 -6.91 -14.39 3.90
N PRO A 14 -6.66 -15.35 4.82
CA PRO A 14 -5.59 -15.25 5.81
C PRO A 14 -4.21 -15.04 5.17
N GLU A 15 -3.93 -15.71 4.04
CA GLU A 15 -2.68 -15.60 3.29
C GLU A 15 -2.44 -14.16 2.79
N ILE A 16 -3.48 -13.52 2.25
CA ILE A 16 -3.40 -12.13 1.78
C ILE A 16 -3.27 -11.17 2.97
N LYS A 17 -3.94 -11.43 4.09
CA LYS A 17 -3.79 -10.63 5.31
C LYS A 17 -2.37 -10.70 5.88
N ALA A 18 -1.78 -11.90 5.96
CA ALA A 18 -0.40 -12.09 6.40
C ALA A 18 0.58 -11.37 5.45
N LEU A 19 0.36 -11.49 4.15
CA LEU A 19 1.14 -10.79 3.14
C LEU A 19 1.10 -9.26 3.29
N ILE A 20 -0.10 -8.70 3.55
CA ILE A 20 -0.28 -7.27 3.81
C ILE A 20 0.44 -6.86 5.09
N GLN A 21 0.39 -7.66 6.16
CA GLN A 21 1.11 -7.39 7.42
C GLN A 21 2.63 -7.40 7.23
N ASP A 22 3.17 -8.36 6.48
CA ASP A 22 4.60 -8.41 6.17
C ASP A 22 5.04 -7.18 5.36
N ALA A 23 4.23 -6.79 4.38
CA ALA A 23 4.48 -5.60 3.58
C ALA A 23 4.36 -4.30 4.39
N GLU A 24 3.40 -4.22 5.32
CA GLU A 24 3.24 -3.08 6.23
C GLU A 24 4.46 -2.93 7.14
N LYS A 25 4.94 -4.03 7.72
CA LYS A 25 6.16 -4.04 8.52
C LYS A 25 7.38 -3.63 7.70
N MET A 26 7.57 -4.19 6.52
CA MET A 26 8.65 -3.82 5.61
C MET A 26 8.61 -2.33 5.27
N TRP A 27 7.43 -1.79 4.99
CA TRP A 27 7.29 -0.38 4.68
C TRP A 27 7.63 0.49 5.89
N PHE A 28 7.19 0.12 7.09
CA PHE A 28 7.52 0.80 8.32
C PHE A 28 9.04 0.83 8.58
N ASP A 29 9.72 -0.31 8.42
CA ASP A 29 11.17 -0.41 8.61
C ASP A 29 11.94 0.48 7.60
N LEU A 30 11.49 0.51 6.34
CA LEU A 30 12.06 1.39 5.30
C LEU A 30 11.82 2.87 5.62
N CYS A 31 10.62 3.19 6.11
CA CYS A 31 10.22 4.53 6.51
C CYS A 31 11.07 5.03 7.69
N GLU A 32 11.27 4.21 8.73
CA GLU A 32 12.11 4.55 9.88
C GLU A 32 13.58 4.75 9.47
N ALA A 33 14.11 3.87 8.61
CA ALA A 33 15.46 4.01 8.08
C ALA A 33 15.65 5.30 7.25
N PHE A 34 14.61 5.74 6.54
CA PHE A 34 14.64 6.96 5.74
C PHE A 34 14.48 8.23 6.58
N ASP A 35 13.60 8.22 7.59
CA ASP A 35 13.42 9.36 8.52
C ASP A 35 14.71 9.69 9.27
N ALA A 36 15.45 8.66 9.69
CA ALA A 36 16.76 8.81 10.31
C ALA A 36 17.78 9.55 9.43
N LEU A 37 17.56 9.58 8.11
CA LEU A 37 18.44 10.22 7.14
C LEU A 37 17.96 11.62 6.70
N SER A 38 16.67 11.94 6.80
CA SER A 38 16.13 13.22 6.34
C SER A 38 14.84 13.63 7.08
N PRO A 39 14.93 14.39 8.18
CA PRO A 39 13.77 14.90 8.90
C PRO A 39 13.16 16.08 8.13
N SER A 40 12.17 15.81 7.30
CA SER A 40 11.44 16.84 6.53
C SER A 40 9.95 16.51 6.52
N GLY A 41 9.10 17.47 6.87
CA GLY A 41 7.66 17.21 7.08
C GLY A 41 6.73 17.58 5.92
N CYS A 42 5.66 16.78 5.74
CA CYS A 42 4.31 17.22 5.36
C CYS A 42 3.29 16.05 5.47
N ALA A 43 2.30 16.10 6.37
CA ALA A 43 1.31 15.03 6.49
C ALA A 43 0.38 14.97 5.26
N VAL A 44 0.27 13.82 4.57
CA VAL A 44 -0.69 13.63 3.47
C VAL A 44 -1.74 12.61 3.85
N LYS A 45 -3.00 13.05 3.79
CA LYS A 45 -4.16 12.24 4.18
C LYS A 45 -4.53 11.33 3.01
N GLY A 46 -4.72 10.05 3.31
CA GLY A 46 -5.11 9.06 2.31
C GLY A 46 -3.96 8.43 1.54
N ALA A 47 -2.71 8.83 1.81
CA ALA A 47 -1.54 8.17 1.24
C ALA A 47 -1.43 6.71 1.71
N GLY A 48 -1.00 5.82 0.81
CA GLY A 48 -1.00 4.39 1.09
C GLY A 48 -0.61 3.51 -0.09
N ILE A 49 -0.60 2.20 0.17
CA ILE A 49 -0.55 1.20 -0.90
C ILE A 49 -1.97 0.72 -1.16
N SER A 50 -2.42 0.94 -2.39
CA SER A 50 -3.76 0.66 -2.87
C SER A 50 -3.76 -0.54 -3.82
N VAL A 51 -4.90 -1.23 -3.87
CA VAL A 51 -5.15 -2.36 -4.77
C VAL A 51 -6.41 -2.13 -5.56
N HIS A 52 -6.42 -2.59 -6.82
CA HIS A 52 -7.65 -2.72 -7.58
C HIS A 52 -8.30 -4.07 -7.29
N TYR A 53 -9.59 -4.05 -6.95
CA TYR A 53 -10.36 -5.27 -6.70
C TYR A 53 -11.76 -5.16 -7.31
N ARG A 54 -12.39 -6.28 -7.61
CA ARG A 54 -13.79 -6.34 -8.03
C ARG A 54 -14.67 -6.69 -6.83
N GLY A 55 -15.54 -5.76 -6.44
CA GLY A 55 -16.53 -5.95 -5.37
C GLY A 55 -17.57 -7.02 -5.68
N TYR A 56 -18.25 -7.54 -4.65
CA TYR A 56 -19.34 -8.50 -4.83
C TYR A 56 -20.43 -7.94 -5.76
N ARG A 57 -20.75 -8.67 -6.84
CA ARG A 57 -21.71 -8.27 -7.90
C ARG A 57 -21.35 -6.97 -8.65
N CYS A 58 -20.15 -6.43 -8.50
CA CYS A 58 -19.68 -5.27 -9.25
C CYS A 58 -19.10 -5.70 -10.61
N ARG A 59 -19.46 -4.98 -11.68
CA ARG A 59 -18.81 -5.13 -13.00
C ARG A 59 -17.53 -4.31 -13.11
N LYS A 60 -17.48 -3.18 -12.39
CA LYS A 60 -16.33 -2.26 -12.32
C LYS A 60 -15.35 -2.70 -11.23
N THR A 61 -14.07 -2.41 -11.47
CA THR A 61 -13.02 -2.48 -10.45
C THR A 61 -13.14 -1.27 -9.53
N ASN A 62 -12.97 -1.51 -8.24
CA ASN A 62 -12.85 -0.52 -7.19
C ASN A 62 -11.41 -0.46 -6.71
N THR A 63 -11.06 0.61 -6.02
CA THR A 63 -9.77 0.78 -5.35
C THR A 63 -9.96 0.69 -3.85
N LYS A 64 -9.04 0.04 -3.15
CA LYS A 64 -9.00 0.01 -1.68
C LYS A 64 -7.56 0.18 -1.22
N ILE A 65 -7.36 1.05 -0.24
CA ILE A 65 -6.10 1.18 0.49
C ILE A 65 -5.93 -0.08 1.36
N LEU A 66 -4.83 -0.81 1.13
CA LEU A 66 -4.44 -1.99 1.90
C LEU A 66 -3.56 -1.63 3.09
N ILE A 67 -2.59 -0.75 2.85
CA ILE A 67 -1.66 -0.27 3.88
C ILE A 67 -1.77 1.26 3.87
N SER A 68 -2.11 1.83 5.02
CA SER A 68 -2.29 3.27 5.15
C SER A 68 -1.17 3.87 5.99
N THR A 69 -0.74 5.07 5.60
CA THR A 69 0.38 5.77 6.25
C THR A 69 -0.03 6.49 7.53
N HIS A 70 -1.32 6.50 7.91
CA HIS A 70 -1.82 7.16 9.12
C HIS A 70 -1.20 6.67 10.44
N ARG A 71 -0.61 5.46 10.44
CA ARG A 71 0.07 4.87 11.61
C ARG A 71 1.59 5.05 11.56
N MET A 72 2.11 5.59 10.47
CA MET A 72 3.54 5.80 10.31
C MET A 72 3.94 7.12 10.97
N PRO A 73 5.08 7.18 11.68
CA PRO A 73 5.57 8.42 12.30
C PRO A 73 6.09 9.44 11.28
N LEU A 74 6.07 9.09 9.98
CA LEU A 74 6.56 9.93 8.91
C LEU A 74 5.65 11.10 8.59
N GLN A 75 6.29 12.24 8.33
CA GLN A 75 5.68 13.39 7.66
C GLN A 75 6.33 13.49 6.27
N GLY A 76 5.54 13.63 5.20
CA GLY A 76 5.99 13.98 3.84
C GLY A 76 5.59 12.95 2.76
N ASP A 77 4.92 13.39 1.68
CA ASP A 77 4.62 12.53 0.50
C ASP A 77 5.89 12.06 -0.22
N LEU A 78 6.94 12.89 -0.22
CA LEU A 78 8.20 12.56 -0.88
C LEU A 78 8.92 11.37 -0.22
N HIS A 79 8.76 11.20 1.09
CA HIS A 79 9.34 10.07 1.83
C HIS A 79 8.55 8.80 1.58
N LEU A 80 7.21 8.90 1.61
CA LEU A 80 6.31 7.76 1.42
C LEU A 80 6.41 7.18 0.01
N SER A 81 6.49 8.02 -1.02
CA SER A 81 6.68 7.58 -2.40
C SER A 81 8.03 6.88 -2.64
N ALA A 82 9.11 7.40 -2.04
CA ALA A 82 10.45 6.82 -2.15
C ALA A 82 10.56 5.43 -1.50
N THR A 83 9.85 5.19 -0.39
CA THR A 83 9.87 3.91 0.33
C THR A 83 8.80 2.93 -0.16
N ALA A 84 7.78 3.39 -0.88
CA ALA A 84 6.69 2.52 -1.37
C ALA A 84 7.11 1.58 -2.49
N GLY A 85 8.11 1.95 -3.31
CA GLY A 85 8.57 1.15 -4.47
C GLY A 85 8.90 -0.31 -4.12
N PRO A 86 9.86 -0.56 -3.20
CA PRO A 86 10.21 -1.91 -2.75
C PRO A 86 9.02 -2.72 -2.22
N VAL A 87 8.09 -2.07 -1.52
CA VAL A 87 6.92 -2.71 -0.93
C VAL A 87 5.91 -3.11 -2.00
N VAL A 88 5.69 -2.24 -2.98
CA VAL A 88 4.85 -2.52 -4.15
C VAL A 88 5.44 -3.68 -4.97
N ASP A 89 6.76 -3.70 -5.17
CA ASP A 89 7.44 -4.78 -5.90
C ASP A 89 7.37 -6.11 -5.15
N TYR A 90 7.50 -6.09 -3.81
CA TYR A 90 7.29 -7.27 -2.96
C TYR A 90 5.88 -7.85 -3.15
N LEU A 91 4.85 -7.02 -3.04
CA LEU A 91 3.45 -7.43 -3.18
C LEU A 91 3.16 -7.96 -4.60
N LYS A 92 3.66 -7.29 -5.64
CA LYS A 92 3.54 -7.75 -7.04
C LYS A 92 4.25 -9.09 -7.26
N GLY A 93 5.45 -9.27 -6.70
CA GLY A 93 6.20 -10.53 -6.76
C GLY A 93 5.47 -11.71 -6.11
N LYS A 94 4.50 -11.42 -5.23
CA LYS A 94 3.64 -12.40 -4.56
C LYS A 94 2.26 -12.54 -5.23
N GLY A 95 2.06 -11.89 -6.37
CA GLY A 95 0.82 -11.96 -7.16
C GLY A 95 -0.24 -10.93 -6.80
N LEU A 96 0.06 -9.95 -5.94
CA LEU A 96 -0.86 -8.88 -5.57
C LEU A 96 -0.55 -7.60 -6.37
N TYR A 97 -1.43 -7.26 -7.31
CA TYR A 97 -1.28 -6.03 -8.11
C TYR A 97 -1.70 -4.78 -7.34
N CYS A 98 -0.73 -4.12 -6.72
CA CYS A 98 -0.91 -2.88 -5.98
C CYS A 98 -0.12 -1.71 -6.58
N PHE A 99 -0.42 -0.50 -6.13
CA PHE A 99 0.25 0.73 -6.50
C PHE A 99 0.30 1.68 -5.31
N TYR A 100 1.27 2.61 -5.31
CA TYR A 100 1.29 3.71 -4.36
C TYR A 100 0.23 4.74 -4.75
N ASP A 101 -0.59 5.10 -3.78
CA ASP A 101 -1.56 6.18 -3.85
C ASP A 101 -1.04 7.30 -2.96
N ALA A 102 -0.71 8.45 -3.56
CA ALA A 102 -0.20 9.61 -2.85
C ALA A 102 -1.26 10.25 -1.95
N GLY A 103 -2.54 9.88 -2.11
CA GLY A 103 -3.65 10.55 -1.44
C GLY A 103 -3.86 11.96 -1.98
N ASP A 104 -4.68 12.73 -1.26
CA ASP A 104 -4.96 14.12 -1.59
C ASP A 104 -4.15 15.02 -0.66
N MET A 105 -3.37 15.95 -1.25
CA MET A 105 -2.85 17.10 -0.51
C MET A 105 -3.99 18.12 -0.38
N ASP A 106 -4.43 18.39 0.85
CA ASP A 106 -5.27 19.57 1.15
C ASP A 106 -4.47 20.87 0.90
#